data_AF-A0A2A4S7E3-F1
#
_entry.id   AF-A0A2A4S7E3-F1
#
_cell.length_a   1.000
_cell.length_b   1.000
_cell.length_c   1.000
_cell.angle_alpha   90.00
_cell.angle_beta   90.00
_cell.angle_gamma   90.00
#
_symmetry.space_group_name_H-M   'P 1'
#
loop_
_entity.id
_entity.type
_entity.pdbx_description
1 polymer ?
#
loop_
_entity_poly.entity_id
_entity_poly.type
_entity_poly.pdbx_seq_one_letter_code
_entity_poly.pdbx_strand_id
1 'polypeptide(L)'
;DHTDGNAIALSFWPSEADNTGNPPSSYIDVSIVDQLLGPRVLGGYDVDVRGDMSKSSSATHARTNRRQIQPGKMDEAISEYRDSVIPAVSSRKGFVGGLLLSERDNNTTLAISLWASEADMLANQPLGPDSLSVGSTVRTECELTYVDLD
;
A
#
# COMPACT_ATOMS: atom_id res chain seq x y z
N ASP A 1 -22.72 -1.87 12.47
CA ASP A 1 -21.80 -2.56 13.39
C ASP A 1 -20.62 -3.13 12.64
N HIS A 2 -19.53 -2.37 12.57
CA HIS A 2 -18.21 -2.88 12.17
C HIS A 2 -17.37 -2.94 13.45
N THR A 3 -17.52 -4.02 14.23
CA THR A 3 -16.78 -4.22 15.47
C THR A 3 -15.35 -4.71 15.23
N ASP A 4 -15.04 -5.16 14.01
CA ASP A 4 -13.71 -5.54 13.56
C ASP A 4 -13.38 -4.80 12.25
N GLY A 5 -12.25 -4.10 12.21
CA GLY A 5 -11.79 -3.36 11.04
C GLY A 5 -10.28 -3.20 11.04
N ASN A 6 -9.63 -3.54 9.93
CA ASN A 6 -8.21 -3.28 9.72
C ASN A 6 -8.06 -1.93 9.02
N ALA A 7 -7.35 -0.99 9.64
CA ALA A 7 -7.02 0.29 9.03
C ALA A 7 -5.55 0.30 8.59
N ILE A 8 -5.28 0.90 7.42
CA ILE A 8 -3.93 1.15 6.93
C ILE A 8 -3.76 2.66 6.82
N ALA A 9 -2.81 3.21 7.58
CA ALA A 9 -2.40 4.60 7.48
C ALA A 9 -1.02 4.66 6.79
N LEU A 10 -0.88 5.57 5.83
CA LEU A 10 0.36 5.82 5.11
C LEU A 10 0.74 7.28 5.22
N SER A 11 2.01 7.54 5.51
CA SER A 11 2.62 8.87 5.47
C SER A 11 3.85 8.82 4.58
N PHE A 12 4.12 9.90 3.87
CA PHE A 12 5.25 10.00 2.94
C PHE A 12 6.19 11.09 3.41
N TRP A 13 7.47 10.74 3.55
CA TRP A 13 8.50 11.65 4.04
C TRP A 13 9.57 11.86 2.96
N PRO A 14 10.13 13.08 2.83
CA PRO A 14 11.22 13.33 1.89
C PRO A 14 12.51 12.59 2.23
N SER A 15 12.74 12.30 3.52
CA SER A 15 13.90 11.56 4.01
C SER A 15 13.57 10.71 5.25
N GLU A 16 14.44 9.74 5.55
CA GLU A 16 14.36 8.96 6.79
C GLU A 16 14.50 9.84 8.04
N ALA A 17 15.33 10.89 7.96
CA ALA A 17 15.49 11.87 9.04
C ALA A 17 14.18 12.62 9.31
N ASP A 18 13.43 12.98 8.27
CA ASP A 18 12.11 13.62 8.43
C ASP A 18 11.09 12.65 9.03
N ASN A 19 11.07 11.38 8.59
CA ASN A 19 10.19 10.36 9.15
C ASN A 19 10.48 10.10 10.64
N THR A 20 11.75 9.92 11.00
CA THR A 20 12.15 9.59 12.38
C THR A 20 12.12 10.80 13.32
N GLY A 21 12.27 12.01 12.79
CA GLY A 21 12.19 13.27 13.53
C GLY A 21 10.76 13.69 13.88
N ASN A 22 9.74 13.11 13.25
CA ASN A 22 8.33 13.41 13.50
C ASN A 22 7.63 12.15 14.03
N PRO A 23 7.53 11.95 15.36
CA PRO A 23 6.85 10.78 15.89
C PRO A 23 5.35 10.81 15.54
N PRO A 24 4.66 9.65 15.39
CA PRO A 24 3.24 9.61 15.06
C PRO A 24 2.35 10.50 15.93
N SER A 25 2.73 10.69 17.20
CA SER A 25 2.06 11.56 18.17
C SER A 25 2.10 13.05 17.83
N SER A 26 2.92 13.47 16.87
CA SER A 26 3.07 14.87 16.47
C SER A 26 2.04 15.34 15.44
N TYR A 27 1.40 14.42 14.72
CA TYR A 27 0.41 14.72 13.68
C TYR A 27 -0.85 13.84 13.75
N ILE A 28 -0.86 12.80 14.58
CA ILE A 28 -2.04 11.99 14.90
C ILE A 28 -2.15 11.91 16.42
N ASP A 29 -3.36 12.06 16.96
CA ASP A 29 -3.61 11.74 18.36
C ASP A 29 -3.49 10.22 18.56
N VAL A 30 -2.29 9.79 18.93
CA VAL A 30 -1.95 8.38 19.15
C VAL A 30 -2.76 7.76 20.29
N SER A 31 -3.29 8.56 21.22
CA SER A 31 -4.13 8.03 22.30
C SER A 31 -5.50 7.55 21.79
N ILE A 32 -6.03 8.20 20.75
CA ILE A 32 -7.24 7.78 20.03
C ILE A 32 -6.92 6.52 19.22
N VAL A 33 -5.79 6.48 18.52
CA VAL A 33 -5.37 5.31 17.72
C VAL A 33 -5.12 4.07 18.58
N ASP A 34 -4.40 4.20 19.69
CA ASP A 34 -4.06 3.09 20.58
C ASP A 34 -5.29 2.53 21.30
N GLN A 35 -6.30 3.37 21.60
CA GLN A 35 -7.57 2.94 22.21
C GLN A 35 -8.53 2.28 21.22
N LEU A 36 -8.50 2.67 19.93
CA LEU A 36 -9.46 2.20 18.92
C LEU A 36 -8.94 1.09 17.98
N LEU A 37 -7.63 1.02 17.71
CA LEU A 37 -7.08 0.22 16.61
C LEU A 37 -6.22 -0.98 17.03
N GLY A 38 -6.03 -1.23 18.33
CA GLY A 38 -5.30 -2.40 18.84
C GLY A 38 -3.79 -2.37 18.52
N PRO A 39 -3.06 -3.50 18.67
CA PRO A 39 -1.61 -3.55 18.50
C PRO A 39 -1.20 -3.22 17.06
N ARG A 40 -0.31 -2.22 16.92
CA ARG A 40 0.16 -1.72 15.62
C ARG A 40 1.27 -2.59 15.03
N VAL A 41 1.17 -2.89 13.74
CA VAL A 41 2.34 -3.24 12.91
C VAL A 41 2.85 -1.94 12.29
N LEU A 42 3.81 -1.29 12.95
CA LEU A 42 4.52 -0.14 12.39
C LEU A 42 5.78 -0.63 11.69
N GLY A 43 5.91 -0.34 10.40
CA GLY A 43 7.12 -0.61 9.62
C GLY A 43 7.51 0.62 8.80
N GLY A 44 8.80 0.89 8.70
CA GLY A 44 9.34 1.78 7.69
C GLY A 44 9.40 1.02 6.36
N TYR A 45 8.98 1.67 5.28
CA TYR A 45 9.04 1.08 3.95
C TYR A 45 9.70 2.07 2.97
N ASP A 46 10.49 1.53 2.07
CA ASP A 46 10.95 2.26 0.90
C ASP A 46 9.80 2.38 -0.09
N VAL A 47 9.68 3.54 -0.76
CA VAL A 47 8.72 3.73 -1.86
C VAL A 47 9.43 3.45 -3.18
N ASP A 48 9.41 2.20 -3.62
CA ASP A 48 10.22 1.75 -4.77
C ASP A 48 9.58 2.06 -6.15
N VAL A 49 8.25 2.09 -6.19
CA VAL A 49 7.48 2.37 -7.41
C VAL A 49 6.28 3.25 -7.09
N ARG A 50 6.14 4.33 -7.84
CA ARG A 50 4.93 5.16 -7.88
C ARG A 50 4.34 5.10 -9.28
N GLY A 51 3.12 4.60 -9.41
CA GLY A 51 2.31 4.82 -10.60
C GLY A 51 1.87 6.28 -10.69
N ASP A 52 1.11 6.62 -11.73
CA ASP A 52 0.44 7.92 -11.77
C ASP A 52 -0.53 8.05 -10.59
N MET A 53 -0.32 9.07 -9.75
CA MET A 53 -1.14 9.38 -8.58
C MET A 53 -1.90 10.71 -8.76
N SER A 54 -1.86 11.32 -9.94
CA SER A 54 -2.46 12.64 -10.22
C SER A 54 -3.97 12.68 -9.98
N LYS A 55 -4.64 11.52 -10.08
CA LYS A 55 -6.08 11.36 -9.86
C LYS A 55 -6.41 10.70 -8.54
N SER A 56 -5.43 10.55 -7.65
CA SER A 56 -5.59 9.79 -6.41
C SER A 56 -6.82 10.21 -5.62
N SER A 57 -7.17 11.49 -5.56
CA SER A 57 -8.37 12.05 -4.89
C SER A 57 -9.72 11.56 -5.43
N SER A 58 -9.75 10.95 -6.62
CA SER A 58 -10.97 10.37 -7.21
C SER A 58 -11.16 8.89 -6.87
N ALA A 59 -10.21 8.26 -6.17
CA ALA A 59 -10.37 6.89 -5.73
C ALA A 59 -11.35 6.80 -4.56
N THR A 60 -12.12 5.73 -4.52
CA THR A 60 -13.03 5.42 -3.41
C THR A 60 -12.66 4.11 -2.73
N HIS A 61 -11.87 3.28 -3.41
CA HIS A 61 -11.47 1.96 -2.93
C HIS A 61 -9.98 1.74 -3.14
N ALA A 62 -9.38 0.99 -2.24
CA ALA A 62 -8.01 0.54 -2.34
C ALA A 62 -7.94 -0.97 -2.16
N ARG A 63 -6.97 -1.58 -2.83
CA ARG A 63 -6.57 -2.96 -2.56
C ARG A 63 -5.09 -3.00 -2.25
N THR A 64 -4.76 -3.68 -1.15
CA THR A 64 -3.40 -3.98 -0.77
C THR A 64 -3.08 -5.45 -1.01
N ASN A 65 -1.86 -5.73 -1.43
CA ASN A 65 -1.33 -7.08 -1.55
C ASN A 65 0.03 -7.13 -0.87
N ARG A 66 0.10 -7.80 0.27
CA ARG A 66 1.35 -8.06 0.99
C ARG A 66 1.93 -9.39 0.55
N ARG A 67 3.20 -9.39 0.15
CA ARG A 67 3.90 -10.58 -0.38
C ARG A 67 5.27 -10.72 0.27
N GLN A 68 5.60 -11.95 0.64
CA GLN A 68 6.96 -12.35 0.94
C GLN A 68 7.69 -12.61 -0.37
N ILE A 69 8.81 -11.94 -0.60
CA ILE A 69 9.65 -12.12 -1.77
C ILE A 69 10.76 -13.13 -1.44
N GLN A 70 11.17 -13.91 -2.43
CA GLN A 70 12.30 -14.83 -2.30
C GLN A 70 13.58 -14.05 -1.91
N PRO A 71 14.43 -14.58 -1.01
CA PRO A 71 15.69 -13.95 -0.66
C PRO A 71 16.55 -13.65 -1.89
N GLY A 72 17.05 -12.42 -2.00
CA GLY A 72 17.86 -11.97 -3.13
C GLY A 72 17.07 -11.65 -4.41
N LYS A 73 15.74 -11.68 -4.38
CA LYS A 73 14.86 -11.36 -5.53
C LYS A 73 14.11 -10.03 -5.42
N MET A 74 14.38 -9.23 -4.38
CA MET A 74 13.67 -7.97 -4.14
C MET A 74 13.80 -6.99 -5.31
N ASP A 75 15.01 -6.74 -5.81
CA ASP A 75 15.21 -5.79 -6.91
C ASP A 75 14.56 -6.25 -8.22
N GLU A 76 14.55 -7.57 -8.47
CA GLU A 76 13.85 -8.17 -9.61
C GLU A 76 12.34 -8.00 -9.48
N ALA A 77 11.78 -8.25 -8.29
CA ALA A 77 10.36 -8.04 -8.01
C ALA A 77 9.94 -6.58 -8.16
N ILE A 78 10.76 -5.64 -7.68
CA ILE A 78 10.53 -4.20 -7.84
C ILE A 78 10.54 -3.81 -9.33
N SER A 79 11.51 -4.35 -10.09
CA SER A 79 11.61 -4.08 -11.53
C SER A 79 10.41 -4.64 -12.29
N GLU A 80 9.99 -5.86 -11.99
CA GLU A 80 8.77 -6.45 -12.58
C GLU A 80 7.52 -5.63 -12.24
N TYR A 81 7.41 -5.13 -11.01
CA TYR A 81 6.32 -4.24 -10.64
C TYR A 81 6.31 -2.94 -11.45
N ARG A 82 7.48 -2.30 -11.58
CA ARG A 82 7.65 -1.04 -12.32
C ARG A 82 7.37 -1.22 -13.81
N ASP A 83 7.95 -2.25 -14.41
CA ASP A 83 8.05 -2.37 -15.85
C ASP A 83 6.87 -3.15 -16.46
N SER A 84 6.22 -4.01 -15.67
CA SER A 84 5.13 -4.87 -16.14
C SER A 84 3.83 -4.67 -15.37
N VAL A 85 3.85 -4.76 -14.04
CA VAL A 85 2.60 -4.78 -13.24
C VAL A 85 1.88 -3.43 -13.27
N ILE A 86 2.57 -2.33 -12.97
CA ILE A 86 1.97 -0.99 -12.95
C ILE A 86 1.44 -0.58 -14.34
N PRO A 87 2.18 -0.78 -15.45
CA PRO A 87 1.65 -0.53 -16.80
C PRO A 87 0.44 -1.40 -17.14
N ALA A 88 0.46 -2.68 -16.78
CA ALA A 88 -0.67 -3.57 -17.08
C ALA A 88 -1.92 -3.19 -16.28
N VAL A 89 -1.78 -2.89 -14.98
CA VAL A 89 -2.93 -2.52 -14.14
C VAL A 89 -3.47 -1.13 -14.50
N SER A 90 -2.63 -0.20 -14.96
CA SER A 90 -3.05 1.16 -15.32
C SER A 90 -3.93 1.23 -16.56
N SER A 91 -3.83 0.24 -17.45
CA SER A 91 -4.73 0.08 -18.60
C SER A 91 -6.14 -0.39 -18.22
N ARG A 92 -6.36 -0.82 -16.98
CA ARG A 92 -7.64 -1.39 -16.55
C ARG A 92 -8.64 -0.31 -16.21
N LYS A 93 -9.89 -0.57 -16.57
CA LYS A 93 -11.00 0.33 -16.26
C LYS A 93 -11.06 0.58 -14.74
N GLY A 94 -11.17 1.86 -14.38
CA GLY A 94 -11.35 2.30 -13.00
C GLY A 94 -10.08 2.32 -12.16
N PHE A 95 -8.91 1.97 -12.69
CA PHE A 95 -7.64 2.18 -11.99
C PHE A 95 -7.31 3.67 -11.89
N VAL A 96 -6.93 4.11 -10.69
CA VAL A 96 -6.68 5.52 -10.37
C VAL A 96 -5.21 5.78 -10.06
N GLY A 97 -4.52 4.82 -9.44
CA GLY A 97 -3.11 4.95 -9.09
C GLY A 97 -2.61 3.76 -8.29
N GLY A 98 -1.30 3.72 -8.03
CA GLY A 98 -0.72 2.62 -7.27
C GLY A 98 0.69 2.89 -6.76
N LEU A 99 1.06 2.13 -5.75
CA LEU A 99 2.34 2.22 -5.05
C LEU A 99 2.89 0.82 -4.81
N LEU A 100 4.20 0.66 -4.88
CA LEU A 100 4.90 -0.47 -4.30
C LEU A 100 5.76 0.04 -3.15
N LEU A 101 5.55 -0.55 -1.98
CA LEU A 101 6.38 -0.34 -0.80
C LEU A 101 7.18 -1.62 -0.52
N SER A 102 8.44 -1.50 -0.12
CA SER A 102 9.25 -2.66 0.31
C SER A 102 9.86 -2.48 1.69
N GLU A 103 9.92 -3.60 2.40
CA GLU A 103 10.65 -3.78 3.66
C GLU A 103 11.76 -4.78 3.37
N ARG A 104 12.92 -4.26 2.98
CA ARG A 104 14.04 -5.07 2.45
C ARG A 104 14.59 -6.06 3.47
N ASP A 105 14.68 -5.65 4.74
CA ASP A 105 15.18 -6.50 5.83
C ASP A 105 14.35 -7.77 6.00
N ASN A 106 13.04 -7.65 5.84
CA ASN A 106 12.10 -8.76 5.96
C ASN A 106 11.70 -9.37 4.62
N ASN A 107 12.36 -8.98 3.52
CA ASN A 107 12.03 -9.38 2.15
C ASN A 107 10.52 -9.30 1.85
N THR A 108 9.84 -8.27 2.35
CA THR A 108 8.38 -8.13 2.20
C THR A 108 8.05 -6.94 1.30
N THR A 109 6.99 -7.06 0.53
CA THR A 109 6.42 -5.95 -0.24
C THR A 109 4.96 -5.72 0.12
N LEU A 110 4.52 -4.48 0.00
CA LEU A 110 3.13 -4.06 0.09
C LEU A 110 2.78 -3.27 -1.17
N ALA A 111 2.08 -3.91 -2.10
CA ALA A 111 1.55 -3.25 -3.28
C ALA A 111 0.16 -2.67 -2.98
N ILE A 112 -0.06 -1.42 -3.35
CA ILE A 112 -1.31 -0.69 -3.13
C ILE A 112 -1.85 -0.23 -4.47
N SER A 113 -3.12 -0.52 -4.74
CA SER A 113 -3.82 -0.08 -5.94
C SER A 113 -5.08 0.68 -5.57
N LEU A 114 -5.31 1.82 -6.21
CA LEU A 114 -6.43 2.72 -5.97
C LEU A 114 -7.41 2.62 -7.13
N TRP A 115 -8.71 2.61 -6.81
CA TRP A 115 -9.79 2.34 -7.74
C TRP A 115 -10.93 3.34 -7.57
N ALA A 116 -11.57 3.71 -8.68
CA ALA A 116 -12.70 4.64 -8.71
C ALA A 116 -13.97 4.05 -8.07
N SER A 117 -14.10 2.72 -8.05
CA SER A 117 -15.22 2.00 -7.43
C SER A 117 -14.82 0.60 -6.97
N GLU A 118 -15.58 0.03 -6.03
CA GLU A 118 -15.44 -1.37 -5.60
C GLU A 118 -15.61 -2.34 -6.78
N ALA A 119 -16.63 -2.10 -7.61
CA ALA A 119 -16.94 -2.95 -8.75
C ALA A 119 -15.78 -3.02 -9.76
N ASP A 120 -15.15 -1.89 -10.07
CA ASP A 120 -13.97 -1.88 -10.94
C ASP A 120 -12.79 -2.61 -10.27
N MET A 121 -12.59 -2.48 -8.96
CA MET A 121 -11.54 -3.21 -8.23
C MET A 121 -11.75 -4.73 -8.27
N LEU A 122 -12.96 -5.19 -7.98
CA LEU A 122 -13.32 -6.62 -7.91
C LEU A 122 -13.34 -7.28 -9.29
N ALA A 123 -13.73 -6.54 -10.33
CA ALA A 123 -13.70 -7.03 -11.71
C ALA A 123 -12.26 -7.30 -12.21
N ASN A 124 -11.26 -6.72 -11.56
CA ASN A 124 -9.87 -6.78 -11.97
C ASN A 124 -9.03 -7.64 -11.02
N GLN A 125 -8.70 -8.87 -11.43
CA GLN A 125 -7.79 -9.74 -10.68
C GLN A 125 -6.43 -9.06 -10.45
N PRO A 126 -5.88 -9.07 -9.23
CA PRO A 126 -4.61 -8.42 -8.98
C PRO A 126 -3.47 -9.15 -9.69
N LEU A 127 -2.46 -8.35 -10.03
CA LEU A 127 -1.21 -8.80 -10.61
C LEU A 127 -0.10 -8.62 -9.57
N GLY A 128 0.97 -9.37 -9.74
CA GLY A 128 2.18 -9.26 -8.94
C GLY A 128 3.18 -10.33 -9.37
N PRO A 129 4.41 -10.27 -8.83
CA PRO A 129 5.48 -11.18 -9.18
C PRO A 129 5.28 -12.53 -8.49
N ASP A 130 4.25 -13.27 -8.92
CA ASP A 130 3.85 -14.55 -8.33
C ASP A 130 5.01 -15.55 -8.31
N SER A 131 5.80 -15.60 -9.39
CA SER A 131 6.99 -16.47 -9.50
C SER A 131 8.13 -16.09 -8.56
N LEU A 132 8.17 -14.85 -8.07
CA LEU A 132 9.18 -14.34 -7.13
C LEU A 132 8.67 -14.31 -5.69
N SER A 133 7.39 -14.63 -5.47
CA SER A 133 6.75 -14.63 -4.16
C SER A 133 6.89 -16.00 -3.48
N VAL A 134 6.86 -16.01 -2.14
CA VAL A 134 6.84 -17.22 -1.31
C VAL A 134 5.53 -17.27 -0.53
N GLY A 135 4.86 -18.42 -0.55
CA GLY A 135 3.63 -18.65 0.20
C GLY A 135 2.43 -17.84 -0.31
N SER A 136 1.44 -17.67 0.56
CA SER A 136 0.19 -16.99 0.22
C SER A 136 0.34 -15.47 0.26
N THR A 137 -0.27 -14.80 -0.71
CA THR A 137 -0.44 -13.33 -0.66
C THR A 137 -1.53 -12.97 0.35
N VAL A 138 -1.24 -12.05 1.26
CA VAL A 138 -2.27 -11.45 2.12
C VAL A 138 -2.87 -10.27 1.39
N ARG A 139 -4.18 -10.31 1.15
CA ARG A 139 -4.91 -9.26 0.46
C ARG A 139 -5.89 -8.60 1.41
N THR A 140 -5.97 -7.28 1.32
CA THR A 140 -7.00 -6.50 2.00
C THR A 140 -7.64 -5.55 0.99
N GLU A 141 -8.95 -5.48 1.05
CA GLU A 141 -9.78 -4.56 0.26
C GLU A 141 -10.35 -3.54 1.23
N CYS A 142 -10.19 -2.26 0.88
CA CYS A 142 -10.45 -1.15 1.78
C CYS A 142 -11.30 -0.11 1.05
N GLU A 143 -12.30 0.43 1.74
CA GLU A 143 -12.84 1.73 1.38
C GLU A 143 -11.81 2.81 1.74
N LEU A 144 -11.68 3.82 0.87
CA LEU A 144 -10.70 4.88 1.04
C LEU A 144 -11.39 6.14 1.58
N THR A 145 -10.92 6.59 2.74
CA THR A 145 -11.31 7.87 3.34
C THR A 145 -10.11 8.80 3.33
N TYR A 146 -10.26 9.98 2.70
CA TYR A 146 -9.23 11.01 2.75
C TYR A 146 -9.36 11.80 4.05
N VAL A 147 -8.24 12.02 4.70
CA VAL A 147 -8.11 13.01 5.76
C VAL A 147 -7.17 14.06 5.20
N ASP A 148 -7.70 15.23 4.86
CA ASP A 148 -6.87 16.39 4.54
C ASP A 148 -6.14 16.79 5.83
N LEU A 149 -4.82 16.79 5.79
CA LEU A 149 -3.97 17.30 6.86
C LEU A 149 -3.68 18.76 6.52
N ASP A 150 -4.37 19.68 7.19
CA ASP A 150 -4.15 21.15 7.11
C ASP A 150 -2.77 21.57 7.62
#